data_AF-A0A8E2HA77-F1
#
_entry.id   AF-A0A8E2HA77-F1
#
_cell.length_a   1.000
_cell.length_b   1.000
_cell.length_c   1.000
_cell.angle_alpha   90.00
_cell.angle_beta   90.00
_cell.angle_gamma   90.00
#
_symmetry.space_group_name_H-M   'P 1'
#
loop_
_entity.id
_entity.type
_entity.pdbx_description
1 polymer ?
#
loop_
_entity_poly.entity_id
_entity_poly.type
_entity_poly.pdbx_seq_one_letter_code
_entity_poly.pdbx_strand_id
1 'polypeptide(L)'
;MILIPQPPFFAGLSGYVAEMGSAFLCAALGIVPTVRHADYLGSWLEVLREDNRAIFRAASQASKAAEWLLTRHAEYKAGKNAGENATGEGRAAA
;
A
#
# COMPACT_ATOMS: atom_id res chain seq x y z
N MET A 1 23.42 -20.31 7.21
CA MET A 1 22.20 -20.95 7.76
C MET A 1 22.00 -20.40 9.16
N ILE A 2 21.21 -19.34 9.32
CA ILE A 2 20.96 -18.69 10.61
C ILE A 2 19.51 -19.00 10.99
N LEU A 3 19.35 -19.73 12.09
CA LEU A 3 18.07 -20.21 12.63
C LEU A 3 17.53 -19.13 13.59
N ILE A 4 16.69 -18.23 13.08
CA ILE A 4 15.96 -17.27 13.93
C ILE A 4 14.62 -17.93 14.29
N PRO A 5 14.30 -18.14 15.58
CA PRO A 5 13.03 -18.74 15.98
C PRO A 5 11.88 -17.85 15.50
N GLN A 6 11.00 -18.41 14.66
CA GLN A 6 9.74 -17.78 14.27
C GLN A 6 8.95 -17.49 15.57
N PRO A 7 8.72 -16.21 15.93
CA PRO A 7 7.96 -15.90 17.13
C PRO A 7 6.50 -16.37 16.93
N PRO A 8 5.86 -16.92 17.97
CA PRO A 8 4.47 -17.37 17.86
C PRO A 8 3.54 -16.17 17.64
N PHE A 9 2.93 -16.14 16.46
CA PHE A 9 1.57 -15.67 16.18
C PHE A 9 1.16 -14.20 16.40
N PHE A 10 2.03 -13.27 16.83
CA PHE A 10 1.61 -11.85 16.98
C PHE A 10 2.27 -10.82 16.05
N ALA A 11 3.21 -11.23 15.19
CA ALA A 11 3.81 -10.35 14.18
C ALA A 11 3.26 -10.57 12.75
N GLY A 12 2.14 -11.27 12.59
CA GLY A 12 1.62 -11.68 11.28
C GLY A 12 0.80 -10.62 10.55
N LEU A 13 -0.15 -9.96 11.23
CA LEU A 13 -1.21 -9.21 10.53
C LEU A 13 -0.78 -7.88 9.90
N SER A 14 0.20 -7.17 10.47
CA SER A 14 0.62 -5.86 9.96
C SER A 14 1.41 -5.94 8.65
N GLY A 15 2.22 -6.99 8.47
CA GLY A 15 2.93 -7.26 7.22
C GLY A 15 1.96 -7.46 6.04
N TYR A 16 0.86 -8.19 6.27
CA TYR A 16 -0.14 -8.47 5.24
C TYR A 16 -0.93 -7.24 4.82
N VAL A 17 -1.31 -6.38 5.78
CA VAL A 17 -1.98 -5.10 5.47
C VAL A 17 -1.06 -4.19 4.66
N ALA A 18 0.25 -4.18 4.96
CA ALA A 18 1.23 -3.42 4.21
C ALA A 18 1.43 -3.96 2.78
N GLU A 19 1.49 -5.28 2.60
CA GLU A 19 1.60 -5.92 1.28
C GLU A 19 0.35 -5.68 0.42
N MET A 20 -0.86 -5.91 0.96
CA MET A 20 -2.12 -5.59 0.27
C MET A 20 -2.21 -4.10 -0.06
N GLY A 21 -1.81 -3.23 0.87
CA GLY A 21 -1.77 -1.78 0.65
C GLY A 21 -0.81 -1.40 -0.49
N SER A 22 0.37 -2.01 -0.55
CA SER A 22 1.32 -1.80 -1.64
C SER A 22 0.77 -2.24 -3.00
N ALA A 23 0.04 -3.36 -3.05
CA ALA A 23 -0.61 -3.84 -4.26
C ALA A 23 -1.74 -2.90 -4.73
N PHE A 24 -2.56 -2.39 -3.80
CA PHE A 24 -3.59 -1.40 -4.11
C PHE A 24 -3.00 -0.09 -4.63
N LEU A 25 -1.90 0.38 -4.04
CA LEU A 25 -1.18 1.56 -4.53
C LEU A 25 -0.58 1.32 -5.91
N CYS A 26 0.01 0.16 -6.16
CA CYS A 26 0.54 -0.19 -7.47
C CYS A 26 -0.57 -0.18 -8.53
N ALA A 27 -1.73 -0.79 -8.22
CA ALA A 27 -2.89 -0.78 -9.11
C ALA A 27 -3.41 0.65 -9.37
N ALA A 28 -3.53 1.48 -8.33
CA ALA A 28 -4.02 2.85 -8.45
C ALA A 28 -3.07 3.79 -9.21
N LEU A 29 -1.76 3.55 -9.11
CA LEU A 29 -0.73 4.38 -9.75
C LEU A 29 -0.28 3.82 -11.12
N GLY A 30 -0.83 2.68 -11.56
CA GLY A 30 -0.44 2.02 -12.81
C GLY A 30 0.98 1.42 -12.78
N ILE A 31 1.50 1.13 -11.59
CA ILE A 31 2.82 0.51 -11.40
C ILE A 31 2.67 -1.00 -11.53
N VAL A 32 3.42 -1.61 -12.44
CA VAL A 32 3.47 -3.07 -12.56
C VAL A 32 4.20 -3.64 -11.34
N PRO A 33 3.54 -4.41 -10.47
CA PRO A 33 4.20 -4.97 -9.30
C PRO A 33 5.17 -6.08 -9.74
N THR A 34 6.41 -6.02 -9.28
CA THR A 34 7.32 -7.16 -9.37
C THR A 34 6.94 -8.15 -8.28
N VAL A 35 6.55 -9.37 -8.67
CA VAL A 35 6.16 -10.44 -7.72
C VAL A 35 7.28 -10.64 -6.69
N ARG A 36 6.96 -10.49 -5.41
CA ARG A 36 7.86 -10.88 -4.32
C ARG A 36 7.15 -11.92 -3.45
N HIS A 37 7.68 -13.13 -3.51
CA HIS A 37 7.47 -14.28 -2.62
C HIS A 37 6.04 -14.83 -2.53
N ALA A 38 5.69 -15.79 -3.39
CA ALA A 38 4.43 -16.55 -3.32
C ALA A 38 4.27 -17.40 -2.03
N ASP A 39 5.30 -17.45 -1.18
CA ASP A 39 5.33 -18.23 0.06
C ASP A 39 4.26 -17.80 1.08
N TYR A 40 3.79 -16.55 1.04
CA TYR A 40 2.69 -16.09 1.90
C TYR A 40 1.32 -16.67 1.51
N LEU A 41 1.13 -17.19 0.30
CA LEU A 41 -0.15 -17.81 -0.09
C LEU A 41 -0.46 -19.04 0.76
N GLY A 42 0.56 -19.78 1.19
CA GLY A 42 0.42 -20.93 2.09
C GLY A 42 -0.08 -20.52 3.48
N SER A 43 0.52 -19.49 4.08
CA SER A 43 0.07 -18.98 5.38
C SER A 43 -1.33 -18.34 5.32
N TRP A 44 -1.72 -17.81 4.15
CA TRP A 44 -3.07 -17.27 3.95
C TRP A 44 -4.13 -18.36 3.92
N LEU A 45 -3.84 -19.52 3.33
CA LEU A 45 -4.76 -20.65 3.32
C LEU A 45 -5.03 -21.17 4.74
N GLU A 46 -4.02 -21.18 5.61
CA GLU A 46 -4.20 -21.55 7.02
C GLU A 46 -5.06 -20.54 7.79
N VAL A 47 -4.77 -19.24 7.65
CA VAL A 47 -5.57 -18.17 8.28
C VAL A 47 -7.01 -18.15 7.76
N LEU A 48 -7.23 -18.38 6.46
CA LEU A 48 -8.56 -18.46 5.88
C LEU A 48 -9.35 -19.68 6.37
N ARG A 49 -8.67 -20.80 6.62
CA ARG A 49 -9.31 -22.00 7.20
C ARG A 49 -9.75 -21.77 8.64
N GLU A 50 -9.04 -20.95 9.41
CA GLU A 50 -9.39 -20.61 10.80
C GLU A 50 -10.42 -19.47 10.91
N ASP A 51 -10.25 -18.38 10.15
CA ASP A 51 -11.19 -17.25 10.12
C ASP A 51 -11.33 -16.66 8.70
N ASN A 52 -12.37 -17.11 8.00
CA ASN A 52 -12.74 -16.59 6.68
C ASN A 52 -12.99 -15.06 6.66
N ARG A 53 -13.25 -14.41 7.81
CA ARG A 53 -13.47 -12.96 7.89
C ARG A 53 -12.18 -12.17 8.11
N ALA A 54 -11.08 -12.83 8.50
CA ALA A 54 -9.80 -12.16 8.75
C ALA A 54 -9.29 -11.43 7.49
N ILE A 55 -9.43 -12.05 6.31
CA ILE A 55 -8.99 -11.46 5.05
C ILE A 55 -9.75 -10.17 4.71
N PHE A 56 -11.06 -10.14 4.93
CA PHE A 56 -11.88 -8.95 4.66
C PHE A 56 -11.56 -7.80 5.60
N ARG A 57 -11.24 -8.10 6.87
CA ARG A 57 -10.80 -7.09 7.84
C ARG A 57 -9.43 -6.52 7.46
N ALA A 58 -8.48 -7.38 7.08
CA ALA A 58 -7.16 -6.96 6.63
C ALA A 58 -7.25 -6.11 5.34
N ALA A 59 -8.02 -6.57 4.36
CA ALA A 59 -8.26 -5.85 3.12
C ALA A 59 -8.92 -4.48 3.38
N SER A 60 -9.93 -4.41 4.25
CA SER A 60 -10.58 -3.14 4.60
C SER A 60 -9.61 -2.13 5.24
N GLN A 61 -8.69 -2.60 6.09
CA GLN A 61 -7.65 -1.74 6.67
C GLN A 61 -6.64 -1.29 5.62
N ALA A 62 -6.19 -2.19 4.75
CA ALA A 62 -5.28 -1.89 3.65
C ALA A 62 -5.87 -0.86 2.68
N SER A 63 -7.15 -1.01 2.32
CA SER A 63 -7.86 -0.06 1.44
C SER A 63 -7.92 1.34 2.06
N LYS A 64 -8.23 1.46 3.36
CA LYS A 64 -8.24 2.77 4.05
C LYS A 64 -6.85 3.42 4.07
N ALA A 65 -5.80 2.64 4.28
CA ALA A 65 -4.43 3.14 4.27
C ALA A 65 -4.01 3.62 2.86
N ALA A 66 -4.34 2.84 1.82
CA ALA A 66 -4.04 3.20 0.44
C ALA A 66 -4.80 4.47 0.01
N GLU A 67 -6.09 4.57 0.33
CA GLU A 67 -6.91 5.74 0.03
C GLU A 67 -6.35 7.02 0.66
N TRP A 68 -5.95 6.93 1.93
CA TRP A 68 -5.33 8.05 2.64
C TRP A 68 -4.05 8.52 1.95
N LEU A 69 -3.19 7.59 1.51
CA LEU A 69 -1.96 7.92 0.79
C LEU A 69 -2.24 8.56 -0.57
N LEU A 70 -3.20 8.04 -1.33
CA LEU A 70 -3.58 8.56 -2.64
C LEU A 70 -4.17 9.97 -2.55
N THR A 71 -5.00 10.23 -1.54
CA THR A 71 -5.56 11.57 -1.26
C THR A 71 -4.44 12.57 -1.03
N ARG A 72 -3.46 12.26 -0.16
CA ARG A 72 -2.32 13.15 0.12
C ARG A 72 -1.42 13.35 -1.08
N HIS A 73 -1.23 12.31 -1.89
CA HIS A 73 -0.49 12.42 -3.12
C HIS A 73 -1.19 13.36 -4.13
N ALA A 74 -2.52 13.33 -4.23
CA ALA A 74 -3.28 14.24 -5.07
C ALA A 74 -3.20 15.69 -4.59
N GLU A 75 -3.36 15.93 -3.28
CA GLU A 75 -3.19 17.26 -2.66
C GLU A 75 -1.78 17.84 -2.93
N TYR A 76 -0.74 17.02 -2.80
CA TYR A 76 0.63 17.42 -3.11
C TYR A 76 0.80 17.82 -4.59
N LYS A 77 0.27 17.02 -5.52
CA LYS A 77 0.33 17.37 -6.95
C LYS A 77 -0.42 18.67 -7.26
N ALA A 78 -1.59 18.88 -6.66
CA ALA A 78 -2.36 20.11 -6.86
C ALA A 78 -1.58 21.35 -6.38
N GLY A 79 -0.96 21.27 -5.19
CA GLY A 79 -0.11 22.35 -4.67
C GLY A 79 1.12 22.62 -5.54
N LYS A 80 1.75 21.58 -6.08
CA LYS A 80 2.90 21.72 -6.98
C LYS A 80 2.52 22.38 -8.31
N ASN A 81 1.43 21.94 -8.94
CA ASN A 81 0.95 22.50 -10.20
C ASN A 81 0.56 23.98 -10.05
N ALA A 82 -0.05 24.37 -8.93
CA ALA A 82 -0.38 25.77 -8.64
C ALA A 82 0.88 26.66 -8.50
N GLY A 83 1.92 26.15 -7.83
CA GLY A 83 3.20 26.85 -7.70
C GLY A 83 3.95 27.02 -9.04
N GLU A 84 3.91 25.98 -9.90
CA GLU A 84 4.52 26.03 -11.23
C GLU A 84 3.79 27.02 -12.16
N ASN A 85 2.45 27.06 -12.15
CA ASN A 85 1.67 28.02 -12.95
C ASN A 85 1.93 29.48 -12.54
N ALA A 86 1.93 29.79 -11.24
CA ALA A 86 2.21 31.14 -10.74
C ALA A 86 3.62 31.64 -11.11
N THR A 87 4.59 30.72 -11.21
CA THR A 87 5.97 31.05 -11.61
C THR A 87 6.09 31.26 -13.13
N GLY A 88 5.24 30.62 -13.93
CA GLY A 88 5.20 30.74 -15.38
C GLY A 88 4.54 32.04 -15.87
N GLU A 89 3.43 32.45 -15.26
CA GLU A 89 2.71 33.68 -15.63
C GLU A 89 3.55 34.96 -15.41
N GLY A 90 4.37 35.00 -14.35
CA GLY A 90 5.28 36.12 -14.08
C GLY A 90 6.45 36.25 -15.06
N ARG A 91 6.78 35.21 -15.84
CA ARG A 91 7.87 35.23 -16.85
C ARG A 91 7.37 35.55 -18.27
N ALA A 92 6.08 35.41 -18.54
CA ALA A 92 5.49 35.73 -19.85
C ALA A 92 5.11 37.22 -20.00
N ALA A 93 5.09 37.98 -18.89
CA ALA A 93 4.72 39.39 -18.84
C ALA A 93 5.92 40.36 -18.79
N ALA A 94 7.14 39.88 -19.01
CA ALA A 94 8.39 40.68 -19.07
C ALA A 94 9.06 40.52 -20.44
#